data_AF-A0A090ZPG6-F1
#
_entry.id   AF-A0A090ZPG6-F1
#
_cell.length_a   1.000
_cell.length_b   1.000
_cell.length_c   1.000
_cell.angle_alpha   90.00
_cell.angle_beta   90.00
_cell.angle_gamma   90.00
#
_symmetry.space_group_name_H-M   'P 1'
#
loop_
_entity.id
_entity.type
_entity.pdbx_description
1 polymer ?
#
loop_
_entity_poly.entity_id
_entity_poly.type
_entity_poly.pdbx_seq_one_letter_code
_entity_poly.pdbx_strand_id
1 'polypeptide(L)'
;MSETMEKKVEALEKKVERLELYLQLFRQIVLEPEEYRLWDWIIANELTPDQVTAIKTVLKKHVLIHLDNKPVQLKELKTELIQALSPMQHLMNEKKATELLRSAVKMTPYHALTTYLE
;
A
#
# COMPACT_ATOMS: atom_id res chain seq x y z
N MET A 1 11.38 -36.23 8.14
CA MET A 1 11.04 -34.93 8.74
C MET A 1 10.72 -35.19 10.21
N SER A 2 11.23 -34.42 11.17
CA SER A 2 10.98 -34.68 12.61
C SER A 2 9.54 -34.29 13.00
N GLU A 3 8.87 -35.07 13.86
CA GLU A 3 7.51 -34.82 14.39
C GLU A 3 7.36 -33.42 15.02
N THR A 4 8.46 -32.85 15.52
CA THR A 4 8.49 -31.47 16.07
C THR A 4 8.36 -30.40 14.98
N MET A 5 8.85 -30.67 13.78
CA MET A 5 8.78 -29.75 12.65
C MET A 5 7.38 -29.71 12.04
N GLU A 6 6.72 -30.87 11.98
CA GLU A 6 5.34 -31.00 11.52
C GLU A 6 4.35 -30.24 12.41
N LYS A 7 4.46 -30.38 13.74
CA LYS A 7 3.66 -29.59 14.71
C LYS A 7 3.90 -28.09 14.59
N LYS A 8 5.12 -27.66 14.25
CA LYS A 8 5.42 -26.23 14.02
C LYS A 8 4.76 -25.70 12.75
N VAL A 9 4.76 -26.49 11.68
CA VAL A 9 4.08 -26.13 10.42
C VAL A 9 2.59 -25.99 10.66
N GLU A 10 1.94 -26.97 11.29
CA GLU A 10 0.51 -26.93 11.58
C GLU A 10 0.11 -25.72 12.44
N ALA A 11 0.95 -25.35 13.42
CA ALA A 11 0.72 -24.18 14.26
C ALA A 11 0.89 -22.85 13.48
N LEU A 12 1.74 -22.81 12.46
CA LEU A 12 1.91 -21.64 11.59
C LEU A 12 0.73 -21.53 10.61
N GLU A 13 0.28 -22.64 10.02
CA GLU A 13 -0.90 -22.67 9.14
C GLU A 13 -2.14 -22.15 9.86
N LYS A 14 -2.42 -22.64 11.07
CA LYS A 14 -3.53 -22.14 11.91
C LYS A 14 -3.42 -20.66 12.24
N LYS A 15 -2.20 -20.11 12.36
CA LYS A 15 -2.00 -18.67 12.55
C LYS A 15 -2.32 -17.89 11.28
N VAL A 16 -1.94 -18.39 10.11
CA VAL A 16 -2.24 -17.79 8.81
C VAL A 16 -3.75 -17.78 8.55
N GLU A 17 -4.42 -18.92 8.71
CA GLU A 17 -5.88 -19.03 8.55
C GLU A 17 -6.63 -18.00 9.41
N ARG A 18 -6.18 -17.82 10.66
CA ARG A 18 -6.78 -16.83 11.57
C ARG A 18 -6.51 -15.39 11.13
N LEU A 19 -5.35 -15.09 10.55
CA LEU A 19 -5.05 -13.77 9.99
C LEU A 19 -5.90 -13.49 8.74
N GLU A 20 -6.09 -14.48 7.87
CA GLU A 20 -6.98 -14.38 6.71
C GLU A 20 -8.43 -14.12 7.13
N LEU A 21 -8.92 -14.82 8.17
CA LEU A 21 -10.23 -14.55 8.76
C LEU A 21 -10.35 -13.10 9.26
N TYR A 22 -9.35 -12.58 9.98
CA TYR A 22 -9.37 -11.20 10.46
C TYR A 22 -9.40 -10.19 9.30
N LEU A 23 -8.65 -10.42 8.23
CA LEU A 23 -8.70 -9.58 7.03
C LEU A 23 -10.09 -9.58 6.39
N GLN A 24 -10.75 -10.75 6.31
CA GLN A 24 -12.13 -10.84 5.80
C GLN A 24 -13.12 -10.08 6.67
N LEU A 25 -13.04 -10.23 8.00
CA LEU A 25 -13.90 -9.51 8.94
C LEU A 25 -13.68 -7.99 8.86
N PHE A 26 -12.42 -7.55 8.75
CA PHE A 26 -12.12 -6.13 8.55
C PHE A 26 -12.73 -5.59 7.27
N ARG A 27 -12.74 -6.35 6.17
CA ARG A 27 -13.42 -5.92 4.92
C ARG A 27 -14.94 -5.82 5.07
N GLN A 28 -15.57 -6.61 5.93
CA GLN A 28 -17.03 -6.61 6.12
C GLN A 28 -17.54 -5.42 6.94
N ILE A 29 -16.74 -4.90 7.87
CA ILE A 29 -17.14 -3.75 8.72
C ILE A 29 -16.96 -2.40 8.04
N VAL A 30 -16.36 -2.39 6.86
CA VAL A 30 -16.01 -1.18 6.13
C VAL A 30 -17.20 -0.71 5.32
N LEU A 31 -17.65 0.51 5.61
CA LEU A 31 -18.76 1.14 4.91
C LEU A 31 -18.41 1.52 3.47
N GLU A 32 -17.14 1.86 3.22
CA GLU A 32 -16.64 2.27 1.91
C GLU A 32 -15.47 1.38 1.49
N PRO A 33 -15.70 0.30 0.71
CA PRO A 33 -14.65 -0.63 0.29
C PRO A 33 -13.48 0.05 -0.44
N GLU A 34 -13.75 1.19 -1.06
CA GLU A 34 -12.75 2.02 -1.75
C GLU A 34 -11.68 2.60 -0.79
N GLU A 35 -11.97 2.72 0.51
CA GLU A 35 -10.99 3.15 1.52
C GLU A 35 -9.87 2.13 1.74
N TYR A 36 -10.00 0.91 1.22
CA TYR A 36 -9.00 -0.16 1.36
C TYR A 36 -8.25 -0.45 0.06
N ARG A 37 -8.53 0.33 -1.00
CA ARG A 37 -7.98 0.06 -2.33
C ARG A 37 -6.46 0.11 -2.39
N LEU A 38 -5.83 1.01 -1.62
CA LEU A 38 -4.37 1.02 -1.48
C LEU A 38 -3.84 -0.24 -0.79
N TRP A 39 -4.55 -0.75 0.22
CA TRP A 39 -4.17 -1.98 0.92
C TRP A 39 -4.32 -3.20 0.02
N ASP A 40 -5.40 -3.28 -0.75
CA ASP A 40 -5.58 -4.34 -1.74
C ASP A 40 -4.47 -4.29 -2.81
N TRP A 41 -4.11 -3.08 -3.27
CA TRP A 41 -3.00 -2.90 -4.20
C TRP A 41 -1.66 -3.35 -3.58
N ILE A 42 -1.39 -3.00 -2.32
CA ILE A 42 -0.20 -3.40 -1.55
C ILE A 42 -0.11 -4.93 -1.41
N ILE A 43 -1.22 -5.57 -1.04
CA ILE A 43 -1.31 -7.02 -0.86
C ILE A 43 -1.11 -7.74 -2.20
N ALA A 44 -1.79 -7.29 -3.26
CA ALA A 44 -1.69 -7.89 -4.59
C ALA A 44 -0.30 -7.77 -5.21
N ASN A 45 0.51 -6.81 -4.76
CA ASN A 45 1.90 -6.62 -5.18
C ASN A 45 2.91 -7.16 -4.15
N GLU A 46 2.46 -7.87 -3.13
CA GLU A 46 3.30 -8.55 -2.12
C GLU A 46 4.36 -7.64 -1.47
N LEU A 47 4.00 -6.38 -1.22
CA LEU A 47 4.97 -5.43 -0.70
C LEU A 47 5.37 -5.74 0.74
N THR A 48 6.66 -5.52 1.03
CA THR A 48 7.20 -5.67 2.38
C THR A 48 6.75 -4.53 3.30
N PRO A 49 6.78 -4.73 4.64
CA PRO A 49 6.46 -3.66 5.60
C PRO A 49 7.28 -2.38 5.41
N ASP A 50 8.56 -2.51 5.03
CA ASP A 50 9.45 -1.38 4.78
C ASP A 50 9.01 -0.59 3.53
N GLN A 51 8.65 -1.28 2.44
CA GLN A 51 8.11 -0.66 1.23
C GLN A 51 6.79 0.06 1.50
N VAL A 52 5.89 -0.55 2.28
CA VAL A 52 4.63 0.07 2.68
C VAL A 52 4.88 1.33 3.51
N THR A 53 5.85 1.28 4.43
CA THR A 53 6.23 2.44 5.25
C THR A 53 6.80 3.57 4.39
N ALA A 54 7.64 3.24 3.42
CA ALA A 54 8.21 4.21 2.49
C ALA A 54 7.12 4.87 1.62
N ILE A 55 6.18 4.09 1.06
CA ILE A 55 5.02 4.62 0.32
C ILE A 55 4.22 5.59 1.17
N LYS A 56 3.85 5.19 2.40
CA LYS A 56 3.07 6.05 3.30
C LYS A 56 3.80 7.35 3.62
N THR A 57 5.12 7.31 3.73
CA THR A 57 5.96 8.48 3.98
C THR A 57 5.91 9.45 2.80
N VAL A 58 6.07 8.94 1.58
CA VAL A 58 5.97 9.74 0.34
C VAL A 58 4.57 10.35 0.21
N LEU A 59 3.51 9.55 0.32
CA LEU A 59 2.13 10.06 0.20
C LEU A 59 1.82 11.16 1.23
N LYS A 60 2.22 10.96 2.50
CA LYS A 60 2.06 11.98 3.55
C LYS A 60 2.82 13.26 3.24
N LYS A 61 4.08 13.15 2.79
CA LYS A 61 4.90 14.30 2.38
C LYS A 61 4.13 15.15 1.35
N HIS A 62 3.63 14.52 0.29
CA HIS A 62 2.95 15.25 -0.80
C HIS A 62 1.58 15.79 -0.41
N VAL A 63 0.86 15.15 0.51
CA VAL A 63 -0.36 15.73 1.10
C VAL A 63 -0.03 17.02 1.86
N LEU A 64 1.03 17.02 2.67
CA LEU A 64 1.45 18.20 3.42
C LEU A 64 1.90 19.35 2.50
N ILE A 65 2.66 19.03 1.44
CA ILE A 65 3.07 20.03 0.44
C ILE A 65 1.85 20.66 -0.24
N HIS A 66 0.83 19.84 -0.58
CA HIS A 66 -0.41 20.32 -1.17
C HIS A 66 -1.18 21.24 -0.20
N LEU A 67 -1.30 20.85 1.07
CA LEU A 67 -1.97 21.66 2.11
C LEU A 67 -1.25 22.99 2.37
N ASP A 68 0.07 23.03 2.19
CA ASP A 68 0.90 24.25 2.29
C ASP A 68 0.78 25.17 1.06
N ASN A 69 -0.06 24.85 0.06
CA ASN A 69 -0.16 25.57 -1.23
C ASN A 69 1.19 25.72 -1.96
N LYS A 70 2.13 24.81 -1.72
CA LYS A 70 3.40 24.80 -2.44
C LYS A 70 3.19 24.23 -3.83
N PRO A 71 3.92 24.70 -4.86
CA PRO A 71 3.82 24.14 -6.19
C PRO A 71 4.26 22.68 -6.15
N VAL A 72 3.33 21.76 -6.38
CA VAL A 72 3.64 20.33 -6.32
C VAL A 72 3.86 19.74 -7.69
N GLN A 73 4.91 18.93 -7.81
CA GLN A 73 5.32 18.34 -9.07
C GLN A 73 4.93 16.86 -9.11
N LEU A 74 3.94 16.50 -9.93
CA LEU A 74 3.52 15.11 -10.15
C LEU A 74 4.70 14.18 -10.47
N LYS A 75 5.66 14.71 -11.24
CA LYS A 75 6.88 13.99 -11.62
C LYS A 75 7.70 13.63 -10.38
N GLU A 76 7.87 14.53 -9.43
CA GLU A 76 8.60 14.30 -8.18
C GLU A 76 7.90 13.22 -7.34
N LEU A 77 6.58 13.33 -7.16
CA LEU A 77 5.80 12.30 -6.45
C LEU A 77 5.97 10.92 -7.08
N LYS A 78 5.86 10.80 -8.41
CA LYS A 78 6.05 9.53 -9.10
C LYS A 78 7.46 8.98 -8.92
N THR A 79 8.47 9.83 -9.02
CA THR A 79 9.87 9.44 -8.82
C THR A 79 10.10 8.92 -7.40
N GLU A 80 9.57 9.61 -6.39
CA GLU A 80 9.70 9.19 -4.99
C GLU A 80 8.95 7.88 -4.70
N LEU A 81 7.75 7.70 -5.28
CA LEU A 81 7.02 6.44 -5.16
C LEU A 81 7.79 5.27 -5.79
N ILE A 82 8.39 5.47 -6.97
CA ILE A 82 9.23 4.45 -7.62
C ILE A 82 10.46 4.13 -6.74
N GLN A 83 11.09 5.15 -6.14
CA GLN A 83 12.25 4.97 -5.27
C GLN A 83 11.90 4.25 -3.96
N ALA A 84 10.74 4.55 -3.36
CA ALA A 84 10.24 3.90 -2.14
C ALA A 84 10.06 2.38 -2.28
N LEU A 85 10.10 1.87 -3.51
CA LEU A 85 9.84 0.47 -3.83
C LEU A 85 11.12 -0.31 -4.24
N SER A 86 12.28 0.34 -4.15
CA SER A 86 13.60 -0.28 -4.35
C SER A 86 13.92 -1.31 -3.25
N PRO A 87 14.55 -2.47 -3.55
CA PRO A 87 15.33 -2.79 -4.75
C PRO A 87 14.55 -3.38 -5.93
N MET A 88 13.22 -3.54 -5.84
CA MET A 88 12.36 -4.01 -6.95
C MET A 88 12.12 -2.95 -8.03
N GLN A 89 13.05 -2.01 -8.24
CA GLN A 89 12.94 -0.92 -9.24
C GLN A 89 12.58 -1.44 -10.65
N HIS A 90 12.95 -2.68 -10.98
CA HIS A 90 12.64 -3.34 -12.25
C HIS A 90 11.16 -3.79 -12.39
N LEU A 91 10.44 -3.96 -11.28
CA LEU A 91 9.01 -4.31 -11.28
C LEU A 91 8.09 -3.09 -11.20
N MET A 92 8.62 -1.92 -10.82
CA MET A 92 7.86 -0.69 -10.59
C MET A 92 8.17 0.34 -11.69
N ASN A 93 7.21 0.55 -12.59
CA ASN A 93 7.29 1.57 -13.64
C ASN A 93 6.29 2.71 -13.39
N GLU A 94 6.34 3.74 -14.21
CA GLU A 94 5.45 4.90 -14.08
C GLU A 94 3.96 4.53 -14.09
N LYS A 95 3.60 3.47 -14.84
CA LYS A 95 2.23 2.93 -14.88
C LYS A 95 1.81 2.42 -13.50
N LYS A 96 2.62 1.59 -12.84
CA LYS A 96 2.32 1.08 -11.50
C LYS A 96 2.32 2.19 -10.43
N ALA A 97 3.21 3.17 -10.55
CA ALA A 97 3.19 4.34 -9.67
C ALA A 97 1.87 5.13 -9.81
N THR A 98 1.35 5.22 -11.04
CA THR A 98 0.05 5.84 -11.32
C THR A 98 -1.12 5.00 -10.77
N GLU A 99 -1.07 3.67 -10.89
CA GLU A 99 -2.08 2.77 -10.31
C GLU A 99 -2.09 2.82 -8.78
N LEU A 100 -0.91 2.86 -8.15
CA LEU A 100 -0.75 3.07 -6.72
C LEU A 100 -1.36 4.41 -6.31
N LEU A 101 -1.02 5.50 -7.03
CA LEU A 101 -1.58 6.82 -6.74
C LEU A 101 -3.11 6.83 -6.88
N ARG A 102 -3.66 6.23 -7.94
CA ARG A 102 -5.11 6.06 -8.13
C ARG A 102 -5.77 5.28 -7.00
N SER A 103 -5.07 4.30 -6.44
CA SER A 103 -5.56 3.52 -5.31
C SER A 103 -5.47 4.30 -4.00
N ALA A 104 -4.41 5.09 -3.82
CA ALA A 104 -4.19 5.93 -2.65
C ALA A 104 -5.25 7.02 -2.52
N VAL A 105 -5.56 7.76 -3.60
CA VAL A 105 -6.51 8.90 -3.56
C VAL A 105 -7.95 8.52 -3.19
N LYS A 106 -8.28 7.22 -3.23
CA LYS A 106 -9.58 6.70 -2.78
C LYS A 106 -9.68 6.64 -1.26
N MET A 107 -8.57 6.73 -0.55
CA MET A 107 -8.56 6.83 0.90
C MET A 107 -8.63 8.28 1.33
N THR A 108 -9.49 8.56 2.32
CA THR A 108 -9.67 9.89 2.91
C THR A 108 -8.35 10.63 3.23
N PRO A 109 -7.32 9.99 3.86
CA PRO A 109 -6.06 10.67 4.18
C PRO A 109 -5.23 11.15 2.97
N TYR A 110 -5.48 10.61 1.78
CA TYR A 110 -4.72 10.89 0.56
C TYR A 110 -5.57 11.53 -0.54
N HIS A 111 -6.85 11.83 -0.26
CA HIS A 111 -7.80 12.34 -1.24
C HIS A 111 -7.35 13.66 -1.90
N ALA A 112 -6.63 14.51 -1.16
CA ALA A 112 -6.03 15.74 -1.68
C ALA A 112 -5.09 15.51 -2.88
N LEU A 113 -4.54 14.29 -3.03
CA LEU A 113 -3.71 13.94 -4.17
C LEU A 113 -4.53 13.59 -5.43
N THR A 114 -5.87 13.74 -5.42
CA THR A 114 -6.69 13.56 -6.63
C THR A 114 -6.35 14.59 -7.70
N THR A 115 -5.90 15.78 -7.31
CA THR A 115 -5.50 16.88 -8.20
C THR A 115 -4.34 16.53 -9.14
N TYR A 116 -3.62 15.43 -8.89
CA TYR A 116 -2.54 14.95 -9.75
C TYR A 116 -3.01 13.98 -10.84
N LEU A 117 -4.27 13.59 -10.79
CA LEU A 117 -4.88 12.63 -11.71
C LEU A 117 -5.87 13.30 -12.69
N GLU A 118 -6.15 14.59 -12.48
CA GLU A 118 -6.91 15.49 -13.36
C GLU A 118 -5.98 16.10 -14.43
#